data_AF-A0A542Y3U8-F1
#
_entry.id   AF-A0A542Y3U8-F1
#
_cell.length_a   1.000
_cell.length_b   1.000
_cell.length_c   1.000
_cell.angle_alpha   90.00
_cell.angle_beta   90.00
_cell.angle_gamma   90.00
#
_symmetry.space_group_name_H-M   'P 1'
#
loop_
_entity.id
_entity.type
_entity.pdbx_description
1 polymer ?
#
loop_
_entity_poly.entity_id
_entity_poly.type
_entity_poly.pdbx_seq_one_letter_code
_entity_poly.pdbx_strand_id
1 'polypeptide(L)' 'MSDEHPIELPEGLVIQVGDGTGNERYRTCQECGSDCVPEHAGSDDMGARIAFVCPEHGLHSVVDPFEHLR' A
#
# COMPACT_ATOMS: atom_id res chain seq x y z
N MET A 1 -0.34 -32.48 3.27
CA MET A 1 0.70 -31.92 4.16
C MET A 1 1.21 -30.71 3.41
N SER A 2 0.86 -29.50 3.86
CA SER A 2 1.27 -28.28 3.16
C SER A 2 2.74 -28.03 3.48
N ASP A 3 3.59 -28.03 2.47
CA ASP A 3 5.00 -27.67 2.59
C ASP A 3 5.12 -26.18 2.91
N GLU A 4 5.21 -25.85 4.20
CA GLU A 4 5.56 -24.51 4.66
C GLU A 4 7.08 -24.34 4.51
N HIS A 5 7.51 -23.67 3.45
CA HIS A 5 8.90 -23.24 3.28
C HIS A 5 9.09 -21.86 3.91
N PRO A 6 9.72 -21.76 5.10
CA PRO A 6 10.01 -20.46 5.69
C PRO A 6 10.98 -19.69 4.79
N ILE A 7 10.65 -18.43 4.56
CA ILE A 7 11.55 -17.47 3.89
C ILE A 7 12.66 -17.06 4.86
N GLU A 8 13.92 -17.32 4.49
CA GLU A 8 15.08 -16.81 5.23
C GLU A 8 15.29 -15.33 4.87
N LEU A 9 15.07 -14.44 5.84
CA LEU A 9 15.32 -13.00 5.68
C LEU A 9 16.79 -12.68 5.99
N PRO A 10 17.51 -11.98 5.09
CA PRO A 10 18.90 -11.59 5.35
C PRO A 10 19.00 -10.61 6.51
N GLU A 11 20.13 -10.67 7.22
CA GLU A 11 20.45 -9.72 8.29
C GLU A 11 20.51 -8.29 7.75
N GLY A 12 19.77 -7.36 8.38
CA GLY A 12 19.66 -5.98 7.93
C GLY A 12 18.60 -5.69 6.87
N LEU A 13 17.76 -6.67 6.49
CA LEU A 13 16.59 -6.40 5.65
C LEU A 13 15.61 -5.46 6.35
N VAL A 14 15.30 -4.34 5.69
CA VAL A 14 14.22 -3.44 6.10
C VAL A 14 13.05 -3.63 5.14
N ILE A 15 11.89 -4.07 5.66
CA ILE A 15 10.64 -4.07 4.90
C ILE A 15 10.07 -2.65 4.97
N GLN A 16 10.30 -1.86 3.92
CA GLN A 16 9.63 -0.58 3.74
C GLN A 16 8.39 -0.75 2.88
N VAL A 17 7.22 -0.56 3.49
CA VAL A 17 5.95 -0.51 2.77
C VAL A 17 5.83 0.88 2.14
N GLY A 18 5.92 0.96 0.80
CA GLY A 18 5.61 2.16 0.03
C GLY A 18 6.36 2.27 -1.30
N ASP A 19 6.30 3.45 -1.93
CA ASP A 19 6.88 3.71 -3.26
C ASP A 19 8.42 3.85 -3.27
N GLY A 20 9.08 3.57 -2.15
CA GLY A 20 10.54 3.69 -2.00
C GLY A 20 11.05 5.13 -1.88
N THR A 21 10.18 6.15 -1.96
CA THR A 21 10.58 7.56 -1.83
C THR A 21 10.56 8.07 -0.39
N GLY A 22 10.01 7.27 0.54
CA GLY A 22 9.72 7.70 1.92
C GLY A 22 8.50 8.63 2.03
N ASN A 23 7.76 8.84 0.95
CA ASN A 23 6.54 9.64 0.94
C ASN A 23 5.34 8.80 1.41
N GLU A 24 5.05 8.82 2.70
CA GLU A 24 3.91 8.06 3.26
C GLU A 24 2.57 8.82 3.17
N ARG A 25 2.58 10.05 2.62
CA ARG A 25 1.40 10.94 2.58
C ARG A 25 0.23 10.37 1.79
N TYR A 26 0.45 9.43 0.87
CA TYR A 26 -0.64 8.79 0.15
C TYR A 26 -1.44 7.84 1.06
N ARG A 27 -0.84 7.31 2.14
CA ARG A 27 -1.52 6.45 3.12
C ARG A 27 -1.81 7.16 4.44
N THR A 28 -1.14 8.24 4.80
CA THR A 28 -1.36 8.95 6.08
C THR A 28 -2.51 9.95 5.96
N CYS A 29 -3.62 9.74 6.68
CA CYS A 29 -4.77 10.63 6.68
C CYS A 29 -4.38 12.07 7.07
N GLN A 30 -4.80 13.07 6.30
CA GLN A 30 -4.46 14.47 6.57
C GLN A 30 -5.25 15.08 7.74
N GLU A 31 -6.36 14.46 8.15
CA GLU A 31 -7.20 14.94 9.26
C GLU A 31 -6.68 14.45 10.61
N CYS A 32 -6.46 13.13 10.75
CA CYS A 32 -6.02 12.53 12.02
C CYS A 32 -4.54 12.15 12.08
N GLY A 33 -3.81 12.19 10.96
CA GLY A 33 -2.40 11.81 10.91
C GLY A 33 -2.11 10.32 11.05
N SER A 34 -3.15 9.46 11.08
CA SER A 34 -3.01 8.00 11.18
C SER A 34 -2.94 7.33 9.80
N ASP A 35 -2.37 6.13 9.74
CA ASP A 35 -2.35 5.33 8.51
C ASP A 35 -3.77 4.87 8.12
N CYS A 36 -4.15 5.15 6.88
CA CYS A 36 -5.37 4.68 6.25
C CYS A 36 -5.28 3.19 5.90
N VAL A 37 -6.43 2.53 5.91
CA VAL A 37 -6.57 1.12 5.55
C VAL A 37 -6.57 0.99 4.02
N PRO A 38 -5.73 0.12 3.43
CA PRO A 38 -5.77 -0.16 2.01
C PRO A 38 -6.97 -1.05 1.66
N GLU A 39 -7.72 -0.67 0.63
CA GLU A 39 -8.80 -1.44 0.03
C GLU A 39 -8.51 -1.66 -1.47
N HIS A 40 -8.84 -2.85 -1.97
CA HIS A 40 -8.72 -3.14 -3.40
C HIS A 40 -9.81 -2.38 -4.14
N ALA A 41 -9.43 -1.34 -4.90
CA ALA A 41 -10.38 -0.50 -5.65
C ALA A 41 -10.72 -1.08 -7.03
N GLY A 42 -10.14 -2.24 -7.38
CA GLY A 42 -10.36 -2.95 -8.63
C GLY A 42 -9.08 -3.15 -9.43
N SER A 43 -9.15 -4.09 -10.36
CA SER A 43 -8.20 -4.26 -11.46
C SER A 43 -8.99 -4.23 -12.76
N ASP A 44 -8.88 -3.15 -13.52
CA ASP A 44 -9.45 -3.06 -14.86
C ASP A 44 -8.33 -3.12 -15.91
N ASP A 45 -8.70 -2.99 -17.18
CA ASP A 45 -7.75 -2.94 -18.31
C ASP A 45 -6.76 -1.76 -18.18
N MET A 46 -6.97 -0.86 -17.20
CA MET A 46 -6.16 0.31 -16.87
C MET A 46 -5.41 0.16 -15.54
N GLY A 47 -5.19 -1.06 -15.03
CA GLY A 47 -4.24 -1.36 -13.95
C GLY A 47 -4.84 -1.68 -12.57
N ALA A 48 -3.97 -2.03 -11.63
CA ALA A 48 -4.35 -2.30 -10.24
C ALA A 48 -4.47 -0.98 -9.46
N ARG A 49 -5.61 -0.75 -8.82
CA ARG A 49 -5.83 0.42 -7.98
C ARG A 49 -6.03 0.04 -6.51
N ILE A 50 -5.36 0.76 -5.63
CA ILE A 50 -5.48 0.61 -4.18
C ILE A 50 -6.08 1.91 -3.64
N ALA A 51 -7.25 1.82 -3.00
CA ALA A 51 -7.82 2.92 -2.24
C ALA A 51 -7.25 2.90 -0.82
N PHE A 52 -6.97 4.07 -0.26
CA PHE A 52 -6.62 4.23 1.14
C PHE A 52 -7.79 4.94 1.83
N VAL A 53 -8.40 4.27 2.80
CA VAL A 53 -9.61 4.74 3.50
C VAL A 53 -9.27 4.97 4.97
N CYS A 54 -9.50 6.18 5.47
CA CYS A 54 -9.48 6.47 6.89
C CYS A 54 -10.76 5.93 7.53
N PRO A 55 -10.68 5.11 8.59
CA PRO A 55 -11.87 4.60 9.28
C PRO A 55 -12.78 5.70 9.85
N GLU A 56 -12.22 6.87 10.14
CA GLU A 56 -12.94 8.00 10.74
C GLU A 56 -13.39 9.04 9.70
N HIS A 57 -12.58 9.27 8.66
CA HIS A 57 -12.77 10.39 7.72
C HIS A 57 -13.12 9.94 6.29
N GLY A 58 -13.14 8.63 6.01
CA GLY A 58 -13.51 8.06 4.72
C GLY A 58 -12.37 8.00 3.71
N LEU A 59 -12.70 7.99 2.42
CA LEU A 59 -11.74 7.83 1.32
C LEU A 59 -10.71 8.96 1.34
N HIS A 60 -9.43 8.60 1.46
CA HIS A 60 -8.32 9.53 1.45
C HIS A 60 -7.66 9.61 0.07
N SER A 61 -7.23 8.47 -0.49
CA SER A 61 -6.51 8.45 -1.78
C SER A 61 -6.80 7.19 -2.58
N VAL A 62 -6.51 7.24 -3.88
CA VAL A 62 -6.48 6.06 -4.78
C VAL A 62 -5.18 6.11 -5.55
N VAL A 63 -4.38 5.06 -5.46
CA VAL A 63 -3.05 4.96 -6.07
C VAL A 63 -3.02 3.81 -7.07
N ASP A 64 -2.39 4.04 -8.22
CA ASP A 64 -1.93 2.98 -9.14
C ASP A 64 -0.43 2.76 -8.88
N PRO A 65 -0.03 1.66 -8.20
CA PRO A 65 1.37 1.40 -7.89
C PRO A 65 2.26 1.27 -9.13
N PHE A 66 1.66 1.02 -10.29
CA PHE A 66 2.33 0.76 -11.56
C PHE A 66 2.20 1.93 -12.54
N GLU A 67 1.73 3.11 -12.09
CA GLU A 67 1.60 4.30 -12.94
C GLU A 67 2.92 4.62 -13.68
N HIS A 68 4.05 4.48 -12.99
CA HIS A 68 5.39 4.73 -13.52
C HIS A 68 5.86 3.74 -14.60
N LEU A 69 5.13 2.64 -14.84
CA LEU A 69 5.44 1.63 -15.86
C LEU A 69 4.70 1.85 -17.18
N ARG A 70 3.84 2.88 -17.26
CA ARG A 70 3.09 3.21 -18.48
C ARG A 70 3.80 4.21 -19.38
#